data_AF-A0A9E2EJK9-F1
#
_entry.id   AF-A0A9E2EJK9-F1
#
_cell.length_a   1.000
_cell.length_b   1.000
_cell.length_c   1.000
_cell.angle_alpha   90.00
_cell.angle_beta   90.00
_cell.angle_gamma   90.00
#
_symmetry.space_group_name_H-M   'P 1'
#
loop_
_entity.id
_entity.type
_entity.pdbx_description
1 polymer ?
#
loop_
_entity_poly.entity_id
_entity_poly.type
_entity_poly.pdbx_seq_one_letter_code
_entity_poly.pdbx_strand_id
1 'polypeptide(L)'
;ILAFEFATSYEELKETLDPLSPDQLDGLDMVNYIDFGYMIAYSLFLFCVFWVTRNMSGQRYLLIGMVLSGVALFADAFENFQLLNITSLYRADTDAESYNSVLSNLFIFTWLKWGALAIAMEMLIPVLVRRGIFSKIIAGVLALAPLMLIGVIISPTRFMMDKFGLAVIFGFIALSIYVIAYRKPIAQ
;
A
#
# COMPACT_ATOMS: atom_id res chain seq x y z
N ILE A 1 -7.86 3.92 -10.24
CA ILE A 1 -7.75 3.65 -8.78
C ILE A 1 -6.70 4.56 -8.18
N LEU A 2 -5.40 4.41 -8.46
CA LEU A 2 -4.38 5.36 -8.00
C LEU A 2 -4.69 6.85 -8.30
N ALA A 3 -5.30 7.20 -9.44
CA ALA A 3 -5.73 8.58 -9.72
C ALA A 3 -6.80 9.08 -8.73
N PHE A 4 -7.72 8.17 -8.38
CA PHE A 4 -8.86 8.38 -7.51
C PHE A 4 -8.46 8.39 -6.01
N GLU A 5 -7.50 7.55 -5.61
CA GLU A 5 -6.96 7.48 -4.23
C GLU A 5 -6.28 8.77 -3.74
N PHE A 6 -5.82 9.60 -4.68
CA PHE A 6 -5.09 10.84 -4.38
C PHE A 6 -5.89 12.10 -4.74
N ALA A 7 -7.18 11.98 -5.06
CA ALA A 7 -8.03 13.16 -5.27
C ALA A 7 -8.14 13.98 -3.98
N THR A 8 -7.92 15.28 -4.07
CA THR A 8 -7.88 16.19 -2.91
C THR A 8 -9.05 17.16 -2.87
N SER A 9 -9.79 17.30 -3.97
CA SER A 9 -10.96 18.17 -4.06
C SER A 9 -12.14 17.49 -4.75
N TYR A 10 -13.32 18.05 -4.57
CA TYR A 10 -14.54 17.62 -5.24
C TYR A 10 -14.45 17.84 -6.76
N GLU A 11 -13.78 18.90 -7.20
CA GLU A 11 -13.55 19.18 -8.62
C GLU A 11 -12.68 18.12 -9.28
N GLU A 12 -11.55 17.75 -8.67
CA GLU A 12 -10.68 16.66 -9.16
C GLU A 12 -11.43 15.32 -9.20
N LEU A 13 -12.30 15.11 -8.22
CA LEU A 13 -13.16 13.94 -8.16
C LEU A 13 -14.14 13.89 -9.34
N LYS A 14 -14.83 15.00 -9.61
CA LYS A 14 -15.75 15.11 -10.76
C LYS A 14 -15.03 14.95 -12.09
N GLU A 15 -13.87 15.56 -12.26
CA GLU A 15 -13.05 15.37 -13.46
C GLU A 15 -12.68 13.89 -13.69
N THR A 16 -12.53 13.13 -12.61
CA THR A 16 -12.23 11.69 -12.66
C THR A 16 -13.49 10.84 -12.90
N LEU A 17 -14.64 11.21 -12.33
CA LEU A 17 -15.86 10.39 -12.36
C LEU A 17 -16.84 10.74 -13.49
N ASP A 18 -16.97 12.01 -13.89
CA ASP A 18 -17.89 12.46 -14.94
C ASP A 18 -17.70 11.79 -16.31
N PRO A 19 -16.48 11.42 -16.73
CA PRO A 19 -16.29 10.69 -17.98
C PRO A 19 -16.74 9.22 -17.92
N LEU A 20 -17.04 8.68 -16.74
CA LEU A 20 -17.32 7.26 -16.54
C LEU A 20 -18.80 6.95 -16.79
N SER A 21 -19.06 5.86 -17.51
CA SER A 21 -20.41 5.30 -17.62
C SER A 21 -20.85 4.66 -16.30
N PRO A 22 -22.16 4.45 -16.08
CA PRO A 22 -22.65 3.70 -14.92
C PRO A 22 -21.99 2.33 -14.75
N ASP A 23 -21.80 1.58 -15.84
CA ASP A 23 -21.12 0.28 -15.81
C ASP A 23 -19.64 0.39 -15.38
N GLN A 24 -18.97 1.50 -15.75
CA GLN A 24 -17.60 1.76 -15.34
C GLN A 24 -17.50 2.14 -13.86
N LEU A 25 -18.51 2.84 -13.31
CA LEU A 25 -18.63 3.11 -11.88
C LEU A 25 -18.87 1.83 -11.07
N ASP A 26 -19.75 0.94 -11.55
CA ASP A 26 -19.94 -0.38 -10.94
C ASP A 26 -18.66 -1.23 -11.02
N GLY A 27 -17.92 -1.12 -12.13
CA GLY A 27 -16.60 -1.73 -12.26
C GLY A 27 -15.59 -1.20 -11.24
N LEU A 28 -15.61 0.10 -10.95
CA LEU A 28 -14.75 0.70 -9.93
C LEU A 28 -15.06 0.15 -8.53
N ASP A 29 -16.34 0.07 -8.17
CA ASP A 29 -16.79 -0.49 -6.89
C ASP A 29 -16.41 -1.97 -6.78
N MET A 30 -16.58 -2.74 -7.86
CA MET A 30 -16.16 -4.14 -7.92
C MET A 30 -14.67 -4.31 -7.65
N VAL A 31 -13.81 -3.46 -8.21
CA VAL A 31 -12.37 -3.55 -7.94
C VAL A 31 -12.07 -3.25 -6.47
N ASN A 32 -12.71 -2.24 -5.88
CA ASN A 32 -12.56 -1.95 -4.44
C ASN A 32 -13.00 -3.15 -3.58
N TYR A 33 -14.10 -3.83 -3.93
CA TYR A 33 -14.52 -5.06 -3.25
C TYR A 33 -13.51 -6.20 -3.37
N ILE A 34 -12.90 -6.37 -4.54
CA ILE A 34 -11.83 -7.36 -4.75
C ILE A 34 -10.60 -7.00 -3.89
N ASP A 35 -10.32 -5.72 -3.73
CA ASP A 35 -9.16 -5.23 -2.98
C ASP A 35 -9.23 -5.61 -1.50
N PHE A 36 -10.42 -5.78 -0.92
CA PHE A 36 -10.56 -6.34 0.44
C PHE A 36 -9.91 -7.72 0.60
N GLY A 37 -9.99 -8.57 -0.43
CA GLY A 37 -9.31 -9.87 -0.43
C GLY A 37 -7.80 -9.72 -0.62
N TYR A 38 -7.38 -8.84 -1.53
CA TYR A 38 -5.98 -8.57 -1.80
C TYR A 38 -5.26 -7.99 -0.58
N MET A 39 -5.89 -7.08 0.16
CA MET A 39 -5.30 -6.45 1.34
C MET A 39 -5.04 -7.41 2.49
N ILE A 40 -5.92 -8.40 2.67
CA ILE A 40 -5.71 -9.48 3.63
C ILE A 40 -4.50 -10.32 3.19
N ALA A 41 -4.43 -10.66 1.91
CA ALA A 41 -3.35 -11.50 1.38
C ALA A 41 -1.98 -10.83 1.51
N TYR A 42 -1.82 -9.58 1.06
CA TYR A 42 -0.52 -8.91 1.13
C TYR A 42 -0.13 -8.59 2.58
N SER A 43 -1.08 -8.21 3.44
CA SER A 43 -0.81 -7.90 4.85
C SER A 43 -0.42 -9.14 5.63
N LEU A 44 -1.09 -10.28 5.39
CA LEU A 44 -0.72 -11.56 5.98
C LEU A 44 0.65 -12.02 5.48
N PHE A 45 0.93 -11.86 4.19
CA PHE A 45 2.25 -12.16 3.62
C PHE A 45 3.35 -11.35 4.31
N LEU A 46 3.18 -10.04 4.43
CA LEU A 46 4.16 -9.17 5.07
C LEU A 46 4.33 -9.52 6.56
N PHE A 47 3.24 -9.75 7.28
CA PHE A 47 3.27 -10.22 8.67
C PHE A 47 4.07 -11.52 8.82
N CYS A 48 3.82 -12.50 7.94
CA CYS A 48 4.55 -13.78 7.94
C CYS A 48 6.05 -13.58 7.66
N VAL A 49 6.41 -12.71 6.71
CA VAL A 49 7.81 -12.36 6.41
C VAL A 49 8.49 -11.80 7.66
N PHE A 50 7.86 -10.86 8.37
CA PHE A 50 8.41 -10.32 9.60
C PHE A 50 8.52 -11.36 10.71
N TRP A 51 7.48 -12.16 10.89
CA TRP A 51 7.44 -13.22 11.90
C TRP A 51 8.59 -14.22 11.71
N VAL A 52 8.74 -14.75 10.49
CA VAL A 52 9.81 -15.69 10.15
C VAL A 52 11.17 -15.02 10.28
N THR A 53 11.33 -13.81 9.75
CA THR A 53 12.62 -13.07 9.80
C THR A 53 13.02 -12.77 11.25
N ARG A 54 12.07 -12.41 12.12
CA ARG A 54 12.28 -12.22 13.56
C ARG A 54 12.77 -13.49 14.22
N ASN A 55 12.09 -14.61 13.98
CA ASN A 55 12.44 -15.88 14.61
C ASN A 55 13.81 -16.39 14.13
N MET A 56 14.21 -16.09 12.88
CA MET A 56 15.53 -16.44 12.35
C MET A 56 16.65 -15.51 12.82
N SER A 57 16.38 -14.21 12.97
CA SER A 57 17.42 -13.20 13.26
C SER A 57 17.54 -12.82 14.74
N GLY A 58 16.53 -13.14 15.55
CA GLY A 58 16.42 -12.73 16.96
C GLY A 58 16.14 -11.23 17.16
N GLN A 59 15.95 -10.45 16.09
CA GLN A 59 15.81 -9.00 16.16
C GLN A 59 14.41 -8.59 16.62
N ARG A 60 14.29 -8.01 17.82
CA ARG A 60 13.00 -7.65 18.43
C ARG A 60 12.26 -6.53 17.72
N TYR A 61 12.99 -5.60 17.10
CA TYR A 61 12.38 -4.45 16.42
C TYR A 61 11.44 -4.87 15.27
N LEU A 62 11.63 -6.08 14.70
CA LEU A 62 10.77 -6.63 13.66
C LEU A 62 9.32 -6.88 14.10
N LEU A 63 9.04 -6.86 15.42
CA LEU A 63 7.66 -6.82 15.94
C LEU A 63 6.91 -5.58 15.44
N ILE A 64 7.59 -4.45 15.29
CA ILE A 64 6.98 -3.22 14.75
C ILE A 64 6.52 -3.46 13.31
N GLY A 65 7.28 -4.19 12.49
CA GLY A 65 6.88 -4.54 11.13
C GLY A 65 5.61 -5.39 11.07
N MET A 66 5.42 -6.30 12.03
CA MET A 66 4.17 -7.06 12.17
C MET A 66 2.99 -6.13 12.50
N VAL A 67 3.19 -5.18 13.41
CA VAL A 67 2.18 -4.17 13.76
C VAL A 67 1.86 -3.29 12.53
N LEU A 68 2.88 -2.83 11.81
CA LEU A 68 2.72 -2.03 10.58
C LEU A 68 1.97 -2.79 9.49
N SER A 69 2.12 -4.11 9.40
CA SER A 69 1.32 -4.94 8.48
C SER A 69 -0.17 -4.90 8.86
N GLY A 70 -0.48 -4.92 10.16
CA GLY A 70 -1.83 -4.73 10.67
C GLY A 70 -2.36 -3.32 10.40
N VAL A 71 -1.55 -2.29 10.64
CA VAL A 71 -1.91 -0.88 10.36
C VAL A 71 -2.20 -0.69 8.87
N ALA A 72 -1.38 -1.26 7.98
CA ALA A 72 -1.62 -1.21 6.54
C ALA A 72 -2.97 -1.85 6.17
N LEU A 73 -3.28 -3.04 6.69
CA LEU A 73 -4.58 -3.69 6.49
C LEU A 73 -5.76 -2.82 6.91
N PHE A 74 -5.71 -2.26 8.13
CA PHE A 74 -6.81 -1.42 8.62
C PHE A 74 -6.94 -0.13 7.82
N ALA A 75 -5.82 0.53 7.52
CA ALA A 75 -5.82 1.74 6.72
C ALA A 75 -6.38 1.49 5.31
N ASP A 76 -5.99 0.38 4.67
CA ASP A 76 -6.49 -0.01 3.35
C ASP A 76 -7.98 -0.33 3.34
N ALA A 77 -8.47 -1.00 4.39
CA ALA A 77 -9.90 -1.24 4.55
C ALA A 77 -10.68 0.07 4.64
N PHE A 78 -10.25 1.00 5.50
CA PHE A 78 -10.93 2.29 5.66
C PHE A 78 -10.83 3.18 4.42
N GLU A 79 -9.71 3.12 3.70
CA GLU A 79 -9.51 3.79 2.43
C GLU A 79 -10.51 3.27 1.38
N ASN A 80 -10.59 1.95 1.17
CA ASN A 80 -11.58 1.33 0.28
C ASN A 80 -13.03 1.64 0.70
N PHE A 81 -13.34 1.72 2.00
CA PHE A 81 -14.65 2.19 2.47
C PHE A 81 -14.93 3.64 2.06
N GLN A 82 -13.93 4.54 2.11
CA GLN A 82 -14.12 5.92 1.63
C GLN A 82 -14.34 5.95 0.13
N LEU A 83 -13.61 5.15 -0.66
CA LEU A 83 -13.79 5.07 -2.11
C LEU A 83 -15.22 4.65 -2.49
N LEU A 84 -15.77 3.63 -1.82
CA LEU A 84 -17.16 3.18 -2.01
C LEU A 84 -18.19 4.24 -1.58
N ASN A 85 -17.89 4.99 -0.51
CA ASN A 85 -18.77 6.09 -0.10
C ASN A 85 -18.77 7.22 -1.13
N ILE A 86 -17.63 7.54 -1.73
CA ILE A 86 -17.53 8.55 -2.79
C ILE A 86 -18.41 8.19 -3.98
N THR A 87 -18.33 6.95 -4.48
CA THR A 87 -19.14 6.50 -5.61
C THR A 87 -20.61 6.50 -5.26
N SER A 88 -20.98 6.13 -4.03
CA SER A 88 -22.36 6.24 -3.54
C SER A 88 -22.86 7.69 -3.49
N LEU A 89 -22.07 8.63 -2.96
CA LEU A 89 -22.42 10.05 -2.90
C LEU A 89 -22.56 10.65 -4.29
N TYR A 90 -21.71 10.22 -5.23
CA TYR A 90 -21.74 10.64 -6.63
C TYR A 90 -23.02 10.22 -7.33
N ARG A 91 -23.45 8.97 -7.14
CA ARG A 91 -24.73 8.46 -7.67
C ARG A 91 -25.95 9.16 -7.07
N ALA A 92 -25.85 9.63 -5.84
CA ALA A 92 -26.92 10.36 -5.16
C ALA A 92 -27.00 11.85 -5.56
N ASP A 93 -26.10 12.34 -6.42
CA ASP A 93 -25.98 13.75 -6.82
C ASP A 93 -25.92 14.69 -5.60
N THR A 94 -25.09 14.32 -4.62
CA THR A 94 -24.96 15.04 -3.36
C THR A 94 -24.13 16.31 -3.53
N ASP A 95 -24.34 17.30 -2.66
CA ASP A 95 -23.58 18.54 -2.64
C ASP A 95 -22.11 18.35 -2.24
N ALA A 96 -21.28 19.33 -2.62
CA ALA A 96 -19.84 19.30 -2.37
C ALA A 96 -19.48 19.22 -0.88
N GLU A 97 -20.31 19.79 0.01
CA GLU A 97 -20.06 19.78 1.45
C GLU A 97 -20.02 18.35 2.03
N SER A 98 -20.86 17.46 1.48
CA SER A 98 -20.91 16.05 1.89
C SER A 98 -19.62 15.27 1.57
N TYR A 99 -18.79 15.74 0.63
CA TYR A 99 -17.53 15.08 0.26
C TYR A 99 -16.36 15.43 1.17
N ASN A 100 -16.41 16.56 1.89
CA ASN A 100 -15.25 17.07 2.65
C ASN A 100 -14.74 16.05 3.68
N SER A 101 -15.65 15.41 4.42
CA SER A 101 -15.28 14.42 5.42
C SER A 101 -14.71 13.15 4.79
N VAL A 102 -15.27 12.71 3.66
CA VAL A 102 -14.87 11.49 2.96
C VAL A 102 -13.51 11.66 2.30
N LEU A 103 -13.26 12.79 1.65
CA LEU A 103 -11.98 13.13 1.03
C LEU A 103 -10.87 13.32 2.08
N SER A 104 -11.17 13.94 3.22
CA SER A 104 -10.21 14.09 4.31
C SER A 104 -9.81 12.73 4.90
N ASN A 105 -10.79 11.86 5.15
CA ASN A 105 -10.55 10.51 5.62
C ASN A 105 -9.78 9.69 4.58
N LEU A 106 -10.15 9.79 3.30
CA LEU A 106 -9.48 9.12 2.20
C LEU A 106 -7.99 9.47 2.21
N PHE A 107 -7.66 10.77 2.25
CA PHE A 107 -6.29 11.24 2.32
C PHE A 107 -5.53 10.63 3.50
N ILE A 108 -6.10 10.67 4.71
CA ILE A 108 -5.45 10.14 5.93
C ILE A 108 -5.16 8.64 5.79
N PHE A 109 -6.15 7.85 5.36
CA PHE A 109 -6.01 6.40 5.29
C PHE A 109 -5.10 5.96 4.14
N THR A 110 -5.16 6.62 2.99
CA THR A 110 -4.21 6.41 1.88
C THR A 110 -2.77 6.61 2.37
N TRP A 111 -2.46 7.75 2.99
CA TRP A 111 -1.11 8.03 3.47
C TRP A 111 -0.66 7.13 4.62
N LEU A 112 -1.57 6.76 5.52
CA LEU A 112 -1.28 5.82 6.60
C LEU A 112 -0.92 4.43 6.06
N LYS A 113 -1.68 3.91 5.09
CA LYS A 113 -1.41 2.65 4.40
C LYS A 113 -0.04 2.67 3.75
N TRP A 114 0.17 3.62 2.85
CA TRP A 114 1.39 3.68 2.05
C TRP A 114 2.64 3.95 2.91
N GLY A 115 2.53 4.82 3.92
CA GLY A 115 3.59 5.08 4.88
C GLY A 115 3.95 3.85 5.71
N ALA A 116 2.94 3.12 6.21
CA ALA A 116 3.16 1.88 6.96
C ALA A 116 3.88 0.82 6.13
N LEU A 117 3.50 0.65 4.85
CA LEU A 117 4.16 -0.28 3.92
C LEU A 117 5.62 0.11 3.66
N ALA A 118 5.89 1.39 3.39
CA ALA A 118 7.24 1.87 3.11
C ALA A 118 8.18 1.67 4.31
N ILE A 119 7.72 2.06 5.51
CA ILE A 119 8.48 1.87 6.75
C ILE A 119 8.69 0.39 7.00
N ALA A 120 7.66 -0.45 6.84
CA ALA A 120 7.80 -1.89 6.99
C ALA A 120 8.88 -2.46 6.04
N MET A 121 8.87 -2.09 4.76
CA MET A 121 9.92 -2.53 3.82
C MET A 121 11.33 -2.11 4.28
N GLU A 122 11.49 -0.89 4.80
CA GLU A 122 12.75 -0.40 5.35
C GLU A 122 13.26 -1.26 6.51
N MET A 123 12.38 -1.69 7.41
CA MET A 123 12.75 -2.47 8.59
C MET A 123 13.38 -3.83 8.26
N LEU A 124 13.12 -4.39 7.07
CA LEU A 124 13.73 -5.64 6.63
C LEU A 124 15.17 -5.45 6.12
N ILE A 125 15.53 -4.24 5.69
CA ILE A 125 16.83 -3.93 5.06
C ILE A 125 18.01 -4.34 5.95
N PRO A 126 18.10 -3.96 7.25
CA PRO A 126 19.28 -4.28 8.07
C PRO A 126 19.53 -5.79 8.23
N VAL A 127 18.49 -6.61 8.16
CA VAL A 127 18.61 -8.07 8.24
C VAL A 127 19.08 -8.63 6.90
N LEU A 128 18.52 -8.14 5.80
CA LEU A 128 18.83 -8.63 4.45
C LEU A 128 20.26 -8.29 4.02
N VAL A 129 20.75 -7.09 4.35
CA VAL A 129 22.11 -6.66 3.95
C VAL A 129 23.23 -7.46 4.60
N ARG A 130 22.97 -8.12 5.74
CA ARG A 130 23.93 -8.95 6.47
C ARG A 130 24.04 -10.39 5.94
N ARG A 131 23.25 -10.76 4.92
CA ARG A 131 23.25 -12.09 4.31
C ARG A 131 24.10 -12.08 3.03
N GLY A 132 23.66 -12.77 1.98
CA GLY A 132 24.38 -12.88 0.70
C GLY A 132 24.06 -11.76 -0.29
N ILE A 133 24.74 -11.77 -1.43
CA ILE A 133 24.56 -10.76 -2.50
C ILE A 133 23.11 -10.68 -3.00
N PHE A 134 22.44 -11.84 -3.14
CA PHE A 134 21.04 -11.87 -3.53
C PHE A 134 20.15 -11.11 -2.53
N SER A 135 20.34 -11.31 -1.23
CA SER A 135 19.59 -10.57 -0.19
C SER A 135 19.88 -9.07 -0.21
N LYS A 136 21.11 -8.66 -0.56
CA LYS A 136 21.47 -7.24 -0.72
C LYS A 136 20.75 -6.59 -1.91
N ILE A 137 20.58 -7.31 -3.02
CA ILE A 137 19.79 -6.84 -4.16
C ILE A 137 18.34 -6.61 -3.73
N ILE A 138 17.74 -7.58 -3.04
CA ILE A 138 16.37 -7.44 -2.50
C ILE A 138 16.27 -6.24 -1.56
N ALA A 139 17.25 -6.07 -0.65
CA ALA A 139 17.29 -4.91 0.24
C ALA A 139 17.37 -3.58 -0.52
N GLY A 140 18.13 -3.54 -1.63
CA GLY A 140 18.20 -2.37 -2.51
C GLY A 140 16.85 -2.03 -3.16
N VAL A 141 16.11 -3.05 -3.62
CA VAL A 141 14.76 -2.85 -4.17
C VAL A 141 13.79 -2.35 -3.09
N LEU A 142 13.86 -2.92 -1.88
CA LEU A 142 13.04 -2.46 -0.74
C LEU A 142 13.34 -1.02 -0.33
N ALA A 143 14.59 -0.57 -0.46
CA ALA A 143 14.97 0.80 -0.15
C ALA A 143 14.32 1.84 -1.09
N LEU A 144 13.86 1.43 -2.28
CA LEU A 144 13.21 2.35 -3.21
C LEU A 144 11.92 2.94 -2.64
N ALA A 145 11.13 2.16 -1.89
CA ALA A 145 9.87 2.64 -1.32
C ALA A 145 10.05 3.83 -0.34
N PRO A 146 10.85 3.73 0.75
CA PRO A 146 11.08 4.86 1.64
C PRO A 146 11.81 6.03 0.96
N LEU A 147 12.72 5.76 0.01
CA LEU A 147 13.37 6.83 -0.77
C LEU A 147 12.37 7.61 -1.63
N MET A 148 11.45 6.92 -2.31
CA MET A 148 10.40 7.56 -3.09
C MET A 148 9.40 8.28 -2.18
N LEU A 149 9.08 7.75 -1.00
CA LEU A 149 8.24 8.43 -0.02
C LEU A 149 8.84 9.78 0.40
N ILE A 150 10.14 9.83 0.71
CA ILE A 150 10.85 11.09 0.98
C ILE A 150 10.74 12.03 -0.22
N GLY A 151 10.92 11.50 -1.43
CA GLY A 151 10.76 12.25 -2.68
C GLY A 151 9.35 12.87 -2.82
N VAL A 152 8.29 12.13 -2.46
CA VAL A 152 6.92 12.65 -2.51
C VAL A 152 6.69 13.71 -1.44
N ILE A 153 7.24 13.56 -0.23
CA ILE A 153 7.13 14.57 0.83
C ILE A 153 7.78 15.89 0.40
N ILE A 154 8.91 15.83 -0.31
CA ILE A 154 9.62 17.01 -0.81
C ILE A 154 8.92 17.61 -2.04
N SER A 155 8.40 16.75 -2.93
CA SER A 155 7.80 17.15 -4.20
C SER A 155 6.52 16.32 -4.46
N PRO A 156 5.36 16.76 -3.95
CA PRO A 156 4.11 15.99 -3.99
C PRO A 156 3.43 16.08 -5.37
N THR A 157 4.16 15.70 -6.41
CA THR A 157 3.65 15.64 -7.77
C THR A 157 3.05 14.27 -8.06
N ARG A 158 2.08 14.21 -8.97
CA ARG A 158 1.48 12.97 -9.47
C ARG A 158 2.54 11.95 -9.91
N PHE A 159 3.54 12.43 -10.65
CA PHE A 159 4.66 11.61 -11.11
C PHE A 159 5.39 10.92 -9.95
N MET A 160 5.67 11.64 -8.86
CA MET A 160 6.35 11.08 -7.69
C MET A 160 5.47 10.06 -6.95
N MET A 161 4.17 10.33 -6.82
CA MET A 161 3.22 9.39 -6.20
C MET A 161 3.14 8.07 -6.98
N ASP A 162 3.11 8.14 -8.32
CA ASP A 162 3.08 6.95 -9.17
C ASP A 162 4.39 6.15 -9.05
N LYS A 163 5.56 6.82 -8.99
CA LYS A 163 6.85 6.14 -8.76
C LYS A 163 6.94 5.49 -7.39
N PHE A 164 6.37 6.13 -6.37
CA PHE A 164 6.29 5.58 -5.04
C PHE A 164 5.41 4.32 -4.98
N GLY A 165 4.21 4.35 -5.57
CA GLY A 165 3.35 3.17 -5.68
C GLY A 165 4.05 2.00 -6.40
N LEU A 166 4.74 2.30 -7.51
CA LEU A 166 5.55 1.29 -8.22
C LEU A 166 6.68 0.71 -7.36
N ALA A 167 7.38 1.53 -6.59
CA ALA A 167 8.46 1.07 -5.72
C ALA A 167 7.96 0.08 -4.66
N VAL A 168 6.79 0.33 -4.08
CA VAL A 168 6.14 -0.60 -3.13
C VAL A 168 5.74 -1.90 -3.84
N ILE A 169 5.13 -1.84 -5.02
CA ILE A 169 4.78 -3.04 -5.81
C ILE A 169 6.03 -3.88 -6.10
N PHE A 170 7.11 -3.25 -6.58
CA PHE A 170 8.38 -3.95 -6.80
C PHE A 170 8.97 -4.52 -5.51
N GLY A 171 8.79 -3.85 -4.38
CA GLY A 171 9.18 -4.36 -3.07
C GLY A 171 8.47 -5.67 -2.71
N PHE A 172 7.15 -5.75 -2.92
CA PHE A 172 6.39 -6.98 -2.70
C PHE A 172 6.80 -8.12 -3.66
N ILE A 173 7.02 -7.80 -4.93
CA ILE A 173 7.50 -8.78 -5.92
C ILE A 173 8.88 -9.32 -5.50
N ALA A 174 9.81 -8.43 -5.13
CA ALA A 174 11.15 -8.79 -4.68
C ALA A 174 11.11 -9.66 -3.42
N LEU A 175 10.27 -9.33 -2.44
CA LEU A 175 10.07 -10.15 -1.24
C LEU A 175 9.47 -11.52 -1.56
N SER A 176 8.52 -11.59 -2.48
CA SER A 176 7.90 -12.85 -2.90
C SER A 176 8.93 -13.77 -3.53
N ILE A 177 9.73 -13.24 -4.46
CA ILE A 177 10.86 -13.96 -5.08
C ILE A 177 11.86 -14.38 -4.00
N TYR A 178 12.19 -13.50 -3.06
CA TYR A 178 13.12 -13.79 -1.97
C TYR A 178 12.64 -14.97 -1.11
N VAL A 179 11.37 -14.97 -0.68
CA VAL A 179 10.79 -16.02 0.15
C VAL A 179 10.78 -17.38 -0.57
N ILE A 180 10.46 -17.39 -1.87
CA ILE A 180 10.46 -18.62 -2.68
C ILE A 180 11.89 -19.14 -2.86
N ALA A 181 12.83 -18.28 -3.23
CA ALA A 181 14.21 -18.66 -3.51
C ALA A 181 15.01 -19.05 -2.26
N TYR A 182 14.69 -18.50 -1.09
CA TYR A 182 15.42 -18.74 0.16
C TYR A 182 14.83 -19.86 1.04
N ARG A 183 13.91 -20.69 0.50
CA ARG A 183 13.49 -21.93 1.17
C ARG A 183 14.70 -22.84 1.35
N LYS A 184 15.12 -23.06 2.60
CA LYS A 184 16.05 -24.17 2.90
C LYS A 184 15.38 -25.48 2.43
N PRO A 185 16.12 -26.41 1.80
CA PRO A 185 15.60 -27.74 1.54
C PRO A 185 15.12 -28.33 2.87
N ILE A 186 13.93 -28.92 2.87
CA ILE A 186 13.50 -29.76 3.99
C ILE A 186 14.56 -30.86 4.09
N ALA A 187 15.33 -30.86 5.17
CA ALA A 187 16.21 -31.99 5.45
C ALA A 187 15.32 -33.23 5.57
N GLN A 188 15.42 -34.13 4.59
CA GLN A 188 14.83 -35.47 4.64
C GLN A 188 15.66 -36.35 5.58
#